data_AF-A0AAU3G085-F1
#
_entry.id   AF-A0AAU3G085-F1
#
_cell.length_a   1.000
_cell.length_b   1.000
_cell.length_c   1.000
_cell.angle_alpha   90.00
_cell.angle_beta   90.00
_cell.angle_gamma   90.00
#
_symmetry.space_group_name_H-M   'P 1'
#
loop_
_entity.id
_entity.type
_entity.pdbx_description
1 polymer ?
#
loop_
_entity_poly.entity_id
_entity_poly.type
_entity_poly.pdbx_seq_one_letter_code
_entity_poly.pdbx_strand_id
1 'polypeptide(L)'
;MSLLRGLTRRRSAVEDAHRTAAAWAESHPSLAAQLVTSPRPGSPVVDYDLLIDDPSGGTIMLGVQVDDGASWLVDHSTHWAASNLVTVDGRHISMSEAMLMLRSLTRPGQSPQEELVRSCVLRNAAAAEQVTLEDIQAAADGFRKRRGLTSRDAMLKWLERMDLSAETFHDHMATSARDHKFRTRMRDELGPGHLARHRDQFARVWAAWVLSEDAIDAAELHGSLSDRWELRLTKTRGWSGDLPSPLREVPAGGSVGPVPFEGRFLTGLILKREEAVEDAGTLEAAGEAAFDQWLADAANQAQITWHWL
;
A
#
# COMPACT_ATOMS: atom_id res chain seq x y z
N MET A 1 4.51 1.09 48.03
CA MET A 1 5.17 0.09 47.15
C MET A 1 5.07 -1.36 47.64
N SER A 2 4.79 -1.65 48.92
CA SER A 2 4.61 -3.03 49.40
C SER A 2 3.32 -3.70 48.92
N LEU A 3 2.23 -2.93 48.69
CA LEU A 3 0.93 -3.47 48.27
C LEU A 3 1.04 -4.36 47.01
N LEU A 4 1.38 -3.76 45.86
CA LEU A 4 1.39 -4.47 44.57
C LEU A 4 2.36 -5.67 44.57
N ARG A 5 3.49 -5.57 45.27
CA ARG A 5 4.46 -6.67 45.42
C ARG A 5 3.93 -7.82 46.27
N GLY A 6 2.96 -7.57 47.15
CA GLY A 6 2.35 -8.57 48.02
C GLY A 6 1.13 -9.27 47.43
N LEU A 7 0.61 -8.82 46.28
CA LEU A 7 -0.57 -9.42 45.65
C LEU A 7 -0.22 -10.74 44.95
N THR A 8 -1.04 -11.77 45.15
CA THR A 8 -0.87 -13.07 44.49
C THR A 8 -1.33 -12.99 43.04
N ARG A 9 -0.42 -13.21 42.08
CA ARG A 9 -0.68 -13.11 40.63
C ARG A 9 -1.30 -14.37 40.03
N ARG A 10 -2.40 -14.85 40.61
CA ARG A 10 -3.19 -15.97 40.08
C ARG A 10 -4.62 -15.53 39.84
N ARG A 11 -5.25 -16.00 38.75
CA ARG A 11 -6.66 -15.72 38.45
C ARG A 11 -7.60 -16.04 39.62
N SER A 12 -7.34 -17.12 40.34
CA SER A 12 -8.12 -17.52 41.51
C SER A 12 -7.98 -16.58 42.72
N ALA A 13 -6.98 -15.69 42.74
CA ALA A 13 -6.69 -14.78 43.84
C ALA A 13 -7.12 -13.33 43.56
N VAL A 14 -7.83 -13.08 42.46
CA VAL A 14 -8.26 -11.73 42.05
C VAL A 14 -9.17 -11.07 43.10
N GLU A 15 -10.15 -11.80 43.63
CA GLU A 15 -11.03 -11.26 44.66
C GLU A 15 -10.28 -10.89 45.95
N ASP A 16 -9.34 -11.74 46.36
CA ASP A 16 -8.48 -11.50 47.53
C ASP A 16 -7.60 -10.28 47.33
N ALA A 17 -7.06 -10.09 46.11
CA ALA A 17 -6.28 -8.93 45.73
C ALA A 17 -7.11 -7.64 45.78
N HIS A 18 -8.35 -7.67 45.27
CA HIS A 18 -9.26 -6.52 45.37
C HIS A 18 -9.59 -6.17 46.82
N ARG A 19 -9.89 -7.15 47.68
CA ARG A 19 -10.13 -6.90 49.11
C ARG A 19 -8.91 -6.30 49.80
N THR A 20 -7.73 -6.82 49.50
CA THR A 20 -6.46 -6.31 50.04
C THR A 20 -6.20 -4.87 49.61
N ALA A 21 -6.42 -4.56 48.32
CA ALA A 21 -6.25 -3.20 47.82
C ALA A 21 -7.30 -2.23 48.33
N ALA A 22 -8.56 -2.67 48.51
CA ALA A 22 -9.62 -1.86 49.10
C ALA A 22 -9.30 -1.47 50.56
N ALA A 23 -8.90 -2.44 51.39
CA ALA A 23 -8.47 -2.17 52.76
C ALA A 23 -7.25 -1.23 52.81
N TRP A 24 -6.32 -1.38 51.86
CA TRP A 24 -5.21 -0.44 51.73
C TRP A 24 -5.68 0.97 51.32
N ALA A 25 -6.62 1.09 50.38
CA ALA A 25 -7.17 2.37 49.93
C ALA A 25 -7.95 3.10 51.04
N GLU A 26 -8.68 2.37 51.89
CA GLU A 26 -9.36 2.92 53.08
C GLU A 26 -8.38 3.60 54.05
N SER A 27 -7.15 3.08 54.16
CA SER A 27 -6.09 3.70 54.95
C SER A 27 -5.39 4.88 54.25
N HIS A 28 -5.66 5.13 52.96
CA HIS A 28 -5.09 6.20 52.14
C HIS A 28 -6.16 6.94 51.33
N PRO A 29 -7.19 7.54 51.96
CA PRO A 29 -8.33 8.11 51.26
C PRO A 29 -7.95 9.28 50.34
N SER A 30 -6.85 9.98 50.61
CA SER A 30 -6.36 11.10 49.78
C SER A 30 -5.85 10.68 48.40
N LEU A 31 -5.62 9.38 48.18
CA LEU A 31 -5.09 8.86 46.91
C LEU A 31 -6.20 8.40 45.95
N ALA A 32 -7.45 8.28 46.42
CA ALA A 32 -8.58 7.75 45.64
C ALA A 32 -8.21 6.48 44.81
N ALA A 33 -7.44 5.58 45.43
CA ALA A 33 -6.76 4.54 44.68
C ALA A 33 -7.70 3.38 44.29
N GLN A 34 -7.60 2.91 43.05
CA GLN A 34 -8.35 1.78 42.53
C GLN A 34 -7.41 0.70 41.96
N LEU A 35 -7.67 -0.56 42.31
CA LEU A 35 -6.96 -1.69 41.70
C LEU A 35 -7.63 -2.10 40.39
N VAL A 36 -6.86 -2.14 39.32
CA VAL A 36 -7.25 -2.69 38.01
C VAL A 36 -6.55 -4.03 37.81
N THR A 37 -7.28 -4.97 37.21
CA THR A 37 -6.77 -6.31 36.91
C THR A 37 -6.63 -6.51 35.42
N SER A 38 -5.47 -7.02 35.02
CA SER A 38 -5.10 -7.26 33.64
C SER A 38 -4.77 -8.74 33.45
N PRO A 39 -5.79 -9.61 33.25
CA PRO A 39 -5.58 -11.04 33.06
C PRO A 39 -4.95 -11.32 31.68
N ARG A 40 -3.86 -12.08 31.65
CA ARG A 40 -3.19 -12.47 30.40
C ARG A 40 -4.01 -13.53 29.65
N PRO A 41 -4.33 -13.38 28.36
CA PRO A 41 -5.01 -14.41 27.58
C PRO A 41 -4.25 -15.75 27.64
N GLY A 42 -4.97 -16.85 27.88
CA GLY A 42 -4.39 -18.20 27.94
C GLY A 42 -3.44 -18.49 29.11
N SER A 43 -3.23 -17.55 30.03
CA SER A 43 -2.31 -17.71 31.16
C SER A 43 -3.04 -17.62 32.52
N PRO A 44 -2.61 -18.40 33.53
CA PRO A 44 -3.15 -18.31 34.89
C PRO A 44 -2.68 -17.04 35.64
N VAL A 45 -1.74 -16.29 35.05
CA VAL A 45 -1.14 -15.08 35.65
C VAL A 45 -2.04 -13.87 35.43
N VAL A 46 -2.13 -13.03 36.45
CA VAL A 46 -2.82 -11.73 36.42
C VAL A 46 -1.83 -10.63 36.78
N ASP A 47 -1.82 -9.56 35.99
CA ASP A 47 -1.12 -8.31 36.31
C ASP A 47 -2.07 -7.37 37.08
N TYR A 48 -1.50 -6.57 37.98
CA TYR A 48 -2.23 -5.61 38.79
C TYR A 48 -1.64 -4.22 38.59
N ASP A 49 -2.51 -3.26 38.31
CA ASP A 49 -2.17 -1.85 38.23
C ASP A 49 -2.98 -1.09 39.28
N LEU A 50 -2.32 -0.17 39.97
CA LEU A 50 -2.98 0.74 40.90
C LEU A 50 -3.16 2.08 40.19
N LEU A 51 -4.42 2.46 39.97
CA LEU A 51 -4.78 3.79 39.51
C LEU A 51 -4.92 4.70 40.72
N ILE A 52 -4.32 5.89 40.64
CA ILE A 52 -4.34 6.92 41.68
C ILE A 52 -4.76 8.21 40.99
N ASP A 53 -5.83 8.84 41.47
CA ASP A 53 -6.22 10.14 40.94
C ASP A 53 -5.29 11.22 41.49
N ASP A 54 -4.74 12.05 40.60
CA ASP A 54 -3.91 13.18 41.00
C ASP A 54 -4.78 14.41 41.26
N PRO A 55 -4.68 15.06 42.43
CA PRO A 55 -5.48 16.24 42.75
C PRO A 55 -5.26 17.43 41.81
N SER A 56 -4.12 17.47 41.09
CA SER A 56 -3.85 18.52 40.08
C SER A 56 -4.45 18.21 38.70
N GLY A 57 -5.01 17.02 38.53
CA GLY A 57 -5.67 16.53 37.31
C GLY A 57 -4.91 15.37 36.68
N GLY A 58 -5.65 14.33 36.28
CA GLY A 58 -5.12 13.13 35.63
C GLY A 58 -5.10 11.90 36.54
N THR A 59 -4.65 10.77 35.99
CA THR A 59 -4.58 9.48 36.69
C THR A 59 -3.16 8.94 36.57
N ILE A 60 -2.56 8.62 37.72
CA ILE A 60 -1.26 7.96 37.80
C ILE A 60 -1.51 6.45 37.84
N MET A 61 -0.88 5.71 36.94
CA MET A 61 -0.89 4.25 36.94
C MET A 61 0.43 3.71 37.49
N LEU A 62 0.36 2.89 38.54
CA LEU A 62 1.49 2.18 39.11
C LEU A 62 1.34 0.67 38.89
N GLY A 63 2.20 0.10 38.06
CA GLY A 63 2.34 -1.35 37.89
C GLY A 63 3.65 -1.87 38.50
N VAL A 64 3.68 -3.13 38.94
CA VAL A 64 4.91 -3.79 39.39
C VAL A 64 5.07 -5.14 38.67
N GLN A 65 6.18 -5.30 37.96
CA GLN A 65 6.66 -6.60 37.47
C GLN A 65 7.68 -7.16 38.46
N VAL A 66 7.60 -8.47 38.73
CA VAL A 66 8.44 -9.14 39.75
C VAL A 66 9.54 -10.00 39.10
N ASP A 67 9.55 -10.12 37.77
CA ASP A 67 10.56 -10.85 36.98
C ASP A 67 11.20 -9.91 35.92
N ASP A 68 12.46 -10.18 35.55
CA ASP A 68 13.39 -9.36 34.71
C ASP A 68 12.95 -9.07 33.25
N GLY A 69 11.64 -9.12 32.95
CA GLY A 69 11.07 -8.83 31.64
C GLY A 69 10.45 -7.43 31.52
N ALA A 70 10.25 -6.98 30.28
CA ALA A 70 9.43 -5.80 29.99
C ALA A 70 8.01 -6.01 30.54
N SER A 71 7.34 -4.92 30.94
CA SER A 71 5.96 -4.97 31.44
C SER A 71 5.06 -5.66 30.41
N TRP A 72 4.15 -6.55 30.82
CA TRP A 72 3.14 -7.08 29.89
C TRP A 72 2.32 -5.97 29.25
N LEU A 73 2.08 -4.87 29.99
CA LEU A 73 1.51 -3.68 29.39
C LEU A 73 2.45 -3.04 28.40
N VAL A 74 3.78 -3.15 28.46
CA VAL A 74 4.68 -2.63 27.41
C VAL A 74 4.85 -3.62 26.25
N ASP A 75 4.87 -4.93 26.52
CA ASP A 75 4.94 -6.01 25.52
C ASP A 75 3.61 -6.21 24.76
N HIS A 76 2.48 -5.91 25.40
CA HIS A 76 1.13 -6.15 24.89
C HIS A 76 0.18 -4.95 25.00
N SER A 77 0.63 -3.77 25.44
CA SER A 77 0.10 -2.54 24.84
C SER A 77 0.71 -2.42 23.46
N THR A 78 0.27 -3.33 22.58
CA THR A 78 -0.10 -2.83 21.27
C THR A 78 -1.11 -1.75 21.55
N HIS A 79 -0.65 -0.50 21.60
CA HIS A 79 -1.50 0.68 21.46
C HIS A 79 -2.58 0.32 20.42
N TRP A 80 -3.82 0.75 20.58
CA TRP A 80 -4.85 0.45 19.57
C TRP A 80 -4.43 0.90 18.15
N ALA A 81 -3.42 1.79 18.05
CA ALA A 81 -2.73 2.14 16.82
C ALA A 81 -1.48 1.27 16.47
N ALA A 82 -0.92 0.47 17.37
CA ALA A 82 0.20 -0.43 17.09
C ALA A 82 -0.13 -1.55 16.10
N SER A 83 -1.41 -1.88 15.91
CA SER A 83 -1.84 -2.76 14.81
C SER A 83 -2.10 -2.00 13.51
N ASN A 84 -2.27 -0.67 13.56
CA ASN A 84 -2.56 0.19 12.43
C ASN A 84 -1.28 0.86 11.92
N LEU A 85 -1.00 0.75 10.64
CA LEU A 85 0.13 1.42 10.02
C LEU A 85 -0.23 2.87 9.64
N VAL A 86 -1.39 3.03 9.00
CA VAL A 86 -1.85 4.31 8.44
C VAL A 86 -3.37 4.40 8.47
N THR A 87 -3.90 5.60 8.67
CA THR A 87 -5.29 5.93 8.42
C THR A 87 -5.37 6.86 7.21
N VAL A 88 -6.24 6.54 6.25
CA VAL A 88 -6.50 7.37 5.06
C VAL A 88 -8.00 7.61 4.96
N ASP A 89 -8.43 8.87 5.08
CA ASP A 89 -9.84 9.29 5.08
C ASP A 89 -10.71 8.48 6.07
N GLY A 90 -10.18 8.27 7.29
CA GLY A 90 -10.86 7.52 8.34
C GLY A 90 -10.78 6.00 8.21
N ARG A 91 -10.26 5.44 7.10
CA ARG A 91 -10.00 4.01 6.97
C ARG A 91 -8.66 3.64 7.60
N HIS A 92 -8.68 2.76 8.58
CA HIS A 92 -7.46 2.19 9.18
C HIS A 92 -6.92 1.04 8.32
N ILE A 93 -5.61 1.02 8.11
CA ILE A 93 -4.88 -0.08 7.48
C ILE A 93 -3.99 -0.72 8.51
N SER A 94 -4.12 -2.03 8.68
CA SER A 94 -3.25 -2.77 9.59
C SER A 94 -1.88 -3.04 8.97
N MET A 95 -0.87 -3.35 9.81
CA MET A 95 0.44 -3.79 9.31
C MET A 95 0.34 -5.03 8.41
N SER A 96 -0.52 -6.00 8.75
CA SER A 96 -0.71 -7.21 7.95
C SER A 96 -1.36 -6.92 6.58
N GLU A 97 -2.36 -6.04 6.53
CA GLU A 97 -2.99 -5.60 5.29
C GLU A 97 -1.99 -4.84 4.41
N ALA A 98 -1.20 -3.93 4.99
CA ALA A 98 -0.16 -3.20 4.29
C ALA A 98 0.90 -4.13 3.68
N MET A 99 1.34 -5.16 4.43
CA MET A 99 2.31 -6.14 3.92
C MET A 99 1.76 -6.96 2.75
N LEU A 100 0.47 -7.29 2.74
CA LEU A 100 -0.20 -7.93 1.60
C LEU A 100 -0.24 -7.00 0.38
N MET A 101 -0.53 -5.71 0.59
CA MET A 101 -0.55 -4.69 -0.46
C MET A 101 0.85 -4.49 -1.06
N LEU A 102 1.86 -4.21 -0.24
CA LEU A 102 3.22 -3.89 -0.71
C LEU A 102 3.87 -5.03 -1.51
N ARG A 103 3.64 -6.30 -1.13
CA ARG A 103 4.14 -7.46 -1.89
C ARG A 103 3.57 -7.56 -3.30
N SER A 104 2.48 -6.87 -3.60
CA SER A 104 1.82 -6.87 -4.90
C SER A 104 2.09 -5.62 -5.73
N LEU A 105 2.71 -4.58 -5.14
CA LEU A 105 2.65 -3.22 -5.68
C LEU A 105 4.00 -2.54 -5.89
N THR A 106 5.12 -3.26 -5.96
CA THR A 106 6.42 -2.63 -6.30
C THR A 106 6.46 -2.14 -7.76
N ARG A 107 5.92 -0.95 -8.00
CA ARG A 107 6.12 -0.18 -9.23
C ARG A 107 7.48 0.54 -9.15
N PRO A 108 8.31 0.50 -10.21
CA PRO A 108 9.52 1.29 -10.25
C PRO A 108 9.22 2.79 -10.03
N GLY A 109 9.97 3.44 -9.14
CA GLY A 109 9.91 4.89 -8.94
C GLY A 109 8.85 5.42 -7.96
N GLN A 110 8.07 4.55 -7.30
CA GLN A 110 7.11 4.96 -6.26
C GLN A 110 7.55 4.46 -4.89
N SER A 111 7.36 5.29 -3.86
CA SER A 111 7.61 4.88 -2.49
C SER A 111 6.52 3.92 -2.00
N PRO A 112 6.85 2.95 -1.12
CA PRO A 112 5.86 2.10 -0.47
C PRO A 112 4.72 2.88 0.19
N GLN A 113 5.03 4.05 0.75
CA GLN A 113 4.06 4.93 1.42
C GLN A 113 3.02 5.49 0.44
N GLU A 114 3.46 6.04 -0.69
CA GLU A 114 2.56 6.56 -1.74
C GLU A 114 1.63 5.46 -2.28
N GLU A 115 2.18 4.27 -2.46
CA GLU A 115 1.42 3.14 -2.99
C GLU A 115 0.34 2.64 -2.02
N LEU A 116 0.66 2.64 -0.71
CA LEU A 116 -0.34 2.36 0.32
C LEU A 116 -1.47 3.40 0.31
N VAL A 117 -1.12 4.69 0.28
CA VAL A 117 -2.11 5.77 0.24
C VAL A 117 -3.01 5.65 -0.99
N ARG A 118 -2.43 5.50 -2.18
CA ARG A 118 -3.18 5.31 -3.44
C ARG A 118 -4.11 4.11 -3.38
N SER A 119 -3.64 2.99 -2.85
CA SER A 119 -4.49 1.81 -2.73
C SER A 119 -5.62 2.01 -1.71
N CYS A 120 -5.46 2.84 -0.68
CA CYS A 120 -6.56 3.20 0.22
C CYS A 120 -7.59 4.08 -0.46
N VAL A 121 -7.14 5.12 -1.16
CA VAL A 121 -8.01 6.03 -1.92
C VAL A 121 -8.84 5.26 -2.93
N LEU A 122 -8.21 4.35 -3.68
CA LEU A 122 -8.93 3.47 -4.60
C LEU A 122 -10.00 2.64 -3.89
N ARG A 123 -9.65 1.95 -2.80
CA ARG A 123 -10.60 1.09 -2.07
C ARG A 123 -11.76 1.88 -1.50
N ASN A 124 -11.51 3.08 -0.99
CA ASN A 124 -12.53 3.98 -0.47
C ASN A 124 -13.49 4.41 -1.60
N ALA A 125 -12.94 4.81 -2.75
CA ALA A 125 -13.74 5.20 -3.91
C ALA A 125 -14.53 4.01 -4.52
N ALA A 126 -13.96 2.81 -4.51
CA ALA A 126 -14.58 1.59 -5.00
C ALA A 126 -15.58 0.95 -4.02
N ALA A 127 -15.71 1.45 -2.79
CA ALA A 127 -16.53 0.82 -1.74
C ALA A 127 -18.02 0.71 -2.12
N ALA A 128 -18.52 1.66 -2.92
CA ALA A 128 -19.90 1.68 -3.39
C ALA A 128 -20.15 0.76 -4.60
N GLU A 129 -19.11 0.19 -5.21
CA GLU A 129 -19.27 -0.70 -6.36
C GLU A 129 -19.96 -2.01 -5.94
N GLN A 130 -21.02 -2.35 -6.67
CA GLN A 130 -21.71 -3.62 -6.52
C GLN A 130 -21.03 -4.67 -7.40
N VAL A 131 -20.59 -5.76 -6.78
CA VAL A 131 -19.96 -6.89 -7.48
C VAL A 131 -20.87 -8.12 -7.40
N THR A 132 -20.91 -8.85 -8.50
CA THR A 132 -21.62 -10.13 -8.62
C THR A 132 -20.70 -11.29 -8.22
N LEU A 133 -21.26 -12.48 -8.04
CA LEU A 133 -20.45 -13.70 -7.82
C LEU A 133 -19.52 -13.98 -9.00
N GLU A 134 -19.92 -13.64 -10.23
CA GLU A 134 -19.10 -13.79 -11.43
C GLU A 134 -17.87 -12.87 -11.37
N ASP A 135 -18.04 -11.61 -10.96
CA ASP A 135 -16.94 -10.67 -10.78
C ASP A 135 -15.90 -11.18 -9.77
N ILE A 136 -16.38 -11.75 -8.65
CA ILE A 136 -15.53 -12.32 -7.60
C ILE A 136 -14.78 -13.55 -8.13
N GLN A 137 -15.47 -14.42 -8.87
CA GLN A 137 -14.86 -15.59 -9.48
C GLN A 137 -13.78 -15.20 -10.51
N ALA A 138 -14.05 -14.21 -11.35
CA ALA A 138 -13.08 -13.70 -12.32
C ALA A 138 -11.83 -13.11 -11.62
N ALA A 139 -12.01 -12.38 -10.52
CA ALA A 139 -10.91 -11.89 -9.70
C ALA A 139 -10.08 -13.04 -9.11
N ALA A 140 -10.74 -14.07 -8.57
CA ALA A 140 -10.08 -15.27 -8.05
C ALA A 140 -9.30 -16.03 -9.13
N ASP A 141 -9.85 -16.15 -10.34
CA ASP A 141 -9.22 -16.82 -11.47
C ASP A 141 -7.97 -16.06 -11.93
N GLY A 142 -8.08 -14.75 -12.06
CA GLY A 142 -6.95 -13.87 -12.37
C GLY A 142 -5.84 -13.97 -11.32
N PHE A 143 -6.21 -13.97 -10.04
CA PHE A 143 -5.28 -14.16 -8.94
C PHE A 143 -4.55 -15.51 -9.03
N ARG A 144 -5.30 -16.60 -9.20
CA ARG A 144 -4.76 -17.95 -9.33
C ARG A 144 -3.81 -18.08 -10.51
N LYS A 145 -4.19 -17.55 -11.68
CA LYS A 145 -3.37 -17.58 -12.90
C LYS A 145 -2.02 -16.87 -12.70
N ARG A 146 -2.01 -15.67 -12.11
CA ARG A 146 -0.77 -14.91 -11.84
C ARG A 146 0.17 -15.60 -10.85
N ARG A 147 -0.38 -16.42 -9.95
CA ARG A 147 0.37 -17.13 -8.91
C ARG A 147 0.68 -18.59 -9.26
N GLY A 148 0.26 -19.08 -10.42
CA GLY A 148 0.40 -20.49 -10.80
C GLY A 148 -0.43 -21.46 -9.94
N LEU A 149 -1.51 -20.98 -9.30
CA LEU A 149 -2.38 -21.77 -8.42
C LEU A 149 -3.48 -22.46 -9.24
N THR A 150 -3.08 -23.35 -10.14
CA THR A 150 -3.99 -23.98 -11.12
C THR A 150 -4.81 -25.14 -10.57
N SER A 151 -4.55 -25.60 -9.34
CA SER A 151 -5.28 -26.70 -8.69
C SER A 151 -5.83 -26.31 -7.32
N ARG A 152 -6.87 -27.03 -6.86
CA ARG A 152 -7.45 -26.85 -5.52
C ARG A 152 -6.42 -27.12 -4.42
N ASP A 153 -5.62 -28.17 -4.57
CA ASP A 153 -4.56 -28.52 -3.60
C ASP A 153 -3.49 -27.41 -3.50
N ALA A 154 -3.06 -26.85 -4.63
CA ALA A 154 -2.12 -25.73 -4.66
C ALA A 154 -2.71 -24.48 -3.97
N MET A 155 -4.01 -24.23 -4.18
CA MET A 155 -4.72 -23.13 -3.52
C MET A 155 -4.81 -23.32 -2.01
N LEU A 156 -5.17 -24.51 -1.53
CA LEU A 156 -5.27 -24.80 -0.09
C LEU A 156 -3.91 -24.71 0.61
N LYS A 157 -2.86 -25.27 0.01
CA LYS A 157 -1.48 -25.13 0.52
C LYS A 157 -1.02 -23.67 0.54
N TRP A 158 -1.44 -22.88 -0.44
CA TRP A 158 -1.14 -21.46 -0.47
C TRP A 158 -1.87 -20.71 0.66
N LEU A 159 -3.16 -20.99 0.89
CA LEU A 159 -3.93 -20.41 1.99
C LEU A 159 -3.33 -20.75 3.35
N GLU A 160 -3.00 -22.01 3.58
CA GLU A 160 -2.35 -22.48 4.82
C GLU A 160 -1.01 -21.78 5.06
N ARG A 161 -0.14 -21.72 4.04
CA ARG A 161 1.15 -21.01 4.15
C ARG A 161 1.00 -19.52 4.42
N MET A 162 -0.09 -18.92 3.97
CA MET A 162 -0.38 -17.51 4.18
C MET A 162 -1.18 -17.24 5.48
N ASP A 163 -1.54 -18.29 6.22
CA ASP A 163 -2.44 -18.24 7.38
C ASP A 163 -3.77 -17.52 7.07
N LEU A 164 -4.33 -17.80 5.88
CA LEU A 164 -5.56 -17.19 5.40
C LEU A 164 -6.71 -18.20 5.37
N SER A 165 -7.84 -17.80 5.95
CA SER A 165 -9.09 -18.56 5.81
C SER A 165 -9.67 -18.42 4.40
N ALA A 166 -10.54 -19.37 4.01
CA ALA A 166 -11.27 -19.30 2.73
C ALA A 166 -12.21 -18.08 2.67
N GLU A 167 -12.81 -17.70 3.80
CA GLU A 167 -13.67 -16.51 3.93
C GLU A 167 -12.86 -15.23 3.73
N THR A 168 -11.73 -15.08 4.42
CA THR A 168 -10.81 -13.94 4.24
C THR A 168 -10.32 -13.83 2.79
N PHE A 169 -10.03 -14.97 2.15
CA PHE A 169 -9.69 -14.97 0.73
C PHE A 169 -10.85 -14.51 -0.16
N HIS A 170 -12.08 -14.98 0.11
CA HIS A 170 -13.28 -14.54 -0.60
C HIS A 170 -13.49 -13.03 -0.47
N ASP A 171 -13.39 -12.48 0.74
CA ASP A 171 -13.50 -11.03 1.00
C ASP A 171 -12.43 -10.23 0.26
N HIS A 172 -11.21 -10.76 0.22
CA HIS A 172 -10.12 -10.16 -0.53
C HIS A 172 -10.40 -10.15 -2.05
N MET A 173 -10.99 -11.22 -2.59
CA MET A 173 -11.41 -11.27 -4.00
C MET A 173 -12.59 -10.35 -4.30
N ALA A 174 -13.55 -10.23 -3.39
CA ALA A 174 -14.64 -9.26 -3.51
C ALA A 174 -14.11 -7.81 -3.54
N THR A 175 -13.13 -7.49 -2.70
CA THR A 175 -12.46 -6.19 -2.72
C THR A 175 -11.72 -5.98 -4.05
N SER A 176 -10.97 -6.97 -4.51
CA SER A 176 -10.24 -6.90 -5.80
C SER A 176 -11.18 -6.73 -7.00
N ALA A 177 -12.36 -7.37 -6.96
CA ALA A 177 -13.38 -7.23 -7.98
C ALA A 177 -13.98 -5.81 -8.01
N ARG A 178 -14.24 -5.21 -6.84
CA ARG A 178 -14.70 -3.82 -6.74
C ARG A 178 -13.66 -2.85 -7.30
N ASP A 179 -12.40 -3.01 -6.88
CA ASP A 179 -11.29 -2.19 -7.37
C ASP A 179 -11.16 -2.26 -8.90
N HIS A 180 -11.28 -3.46 -9.47
CA HIS A 180 -11.23 -3.66 -10.92
C HIS A 180 -12.41 -3.00 -11.63
N LYS A 181 -13.64 -3.22 -11.15
CA LYS A 181 -14.85 -2.66 -11.73
C LYS A 181 -14.86 -1.13 -11.68
N PHE A 182 -14.47 -0.55 -10.53
CA PHE A 182 -14.28 0.88 -10.36
C PHE A 182 -13.27 1.44 -11.36
N ARG A 183 -12.09 0.82 -11.46
CA ARG A 183 -11.04 1.21 -12.41
C ARG A 183 -11.56 1.21 -13.84
N THR A 184 -12.21 0.14 -14.29
CA THR A 184 -12.74 0.04 -15.65
C THR A 184 -13.75 1.16 -15.92
N ARG A 185 -14.74 1.33 -15.04
CA ARG A 185 -15.76 2.39 -15.19
C ARG A 185 -15.12 3.78 -15.25
N MET A 186 -14.19 4.09 -14.34
CA MET A 186 -13.52 5.40 -14.31
C MET A 186 -12.66 5.64 -15.55
N ARG A 187 -11.99 4.61 -16.08
CA ARG A 187 -11.20 4.72 -17.32
C ARG A 187 -12.09 5.02 -18.52
N ASP A 188 -13.22 4.33 -18.62
CA ASP A 188 -14.21 4.56 -19.68
C ASP A 188 -14.82 5.98 -19.59
N GLU A 189 -15.10 6.44 -18.38
CA GLU A 189 -15.67 7.77 -18.11
C GLU A 189 -14.67 8.91 -18.41
N LEU A 190 -13.42 8.78 -17.95
CA LEU A 190 -12.42 9.84 -18.05
C LEU A 190 -11.67 9.86 -19.39
N GLY A 191 -11.57 8.70 -20.06
CA GLY A 191 -10.74 8.50 -21.25
C GLY A 191 -11.02 9.48 -22.40
N PRO A 192 -12.26 9.62 -22.89
CA PRO A 192 -12.58 10.51 -24.01
C PRO A 192 -12.19 11.98 -23.73
N GLY A 193 -12.54 12.47 -22.54
CA GLY A 193 -12.25 13.85 -22.14
C GLY A 193 -10.75 14.11 -21.97
N HIS A 194 -9.99 13.09 -21.56
CA HIS A 194 -8.53 13.16 -21.46
C HIS A 194 -7.86 13.12 -22.84
N LEU A 195 -8.29 12.22 -23.72
CA LEU A 195 -7.80 12.12 -25.09
C LEU A 195 -7.99 13.44 -25.85
N ALA A 196 -9.15 14.09 -25.71
CA ALA A 196 -9.41 15.38 -26.35
C ALA A 196 -8.45 16.49 -25.92
N ARG A 197 -8.00 16.48 -24.65
CA ARG A 197 -7.08 17.49 -24.07
C ARG A 197 -5.61 17.18 -24.29
N HIS A 198 -5.25 15.91 -24.46
CA HIS A 198 -3.87 15.44 -24.50
C HIS A 198 -3.59 14.59 -25.76
N ARG A 199 -4.24 14.94 -26.87
CA ARG A 199 -4.22 14.15 -28.11
C ARG A 199 -2.80 13.89 -28.64
N ASP A 200 -1.89 14.84 -28.41
CA ASP A 200 -0.48 14.77 -28.76
C ASP A 200 0.30 13.66 -28.03
N GLN A 201 -0.20 13.20 -26.88
CA GLN A 201 0.40 12.13 -26.07
C GLN A 201 -0.02 10.72 -26.51
N PHE A 202 -1.06 10.61 -27.33
CA PHE A 202 -1.62 9.32 -27.75
C PHE A 202 -1.38 9.00 -29.23
N ALA A 203 -0.45 9.70 -29.87
CA ALA A 203 0.00 9.32 -31.21
C ALA A 203 0.71 7.96 -31.12
N ARG A 204 0.41 7.04 -32.03
CA ARG A 204 1.11 5.75 -32.10
C ARG A 204 2.48 5.97 -32.71
N VAL A 205 3.51 5.52 -32.00
CA VAL A 205 4.91 5.72 -32.38
C VAL A 205 5.65 4.40 -32.46
N TRP A 206 6.55 4.33 -33.44
CA TRP A 206 7.58 3.31 -33.54
C TRP A 206 8.91 4.02 -33.37
N ALA A 207 9.57 3.79 -32.25
CA ALA A 207 10.75 4.55 -31.87
C ALA A 207 11.89 3.61 -31.48
N ALA A 208 13.12 4.10 -31.66
CA ALA A 208 14.32 3.47 -31.16
C ALA A 208 15.22 4.53 -30.50
N TRP A 209 15.79 4.21 -29.35
CA TRP A 209 16.72 5.11 -28.68
C TRP A 209 17.74 4.37 -27.82
N VAL A 210 18.82 5.07 -27.52
CA VAL A 210 19.91 4.63 -26.66
C VAL A 210 20.13 5.69 -25.59
N LEU A 211 20.42 5.24 -24.36
CA LEU A 211 21.01 6.06 -23.31
C LEU A 211 22.48 5.65 -23.15
N SER A 212 23.40 6.59 -23.27
CA SER A 212 24.85 6.34 -23.23
C SER A 212 25.59 7.37 -22.37
N GLU A 213 26.76 7.01 -21.86
CA GLU A 213 27.62 7.97 -21.15
C GLU A 213 28.30 8.95 -22.11
N ASP A 214 28.60 8.48 -23.33
CA ASP A 214 29.15 9.29 -24.40
C ASP A 214 28.09 9.76 -25.39
N ALA A 215 28.36 10.88 -26.05
CA ALA A 215 27.56 11.40 -27.14
C ALA A 215 27.62 10.45 -28.36
N ILE A 216 26.46 10.05 -28.88
CA ILE A 216 26.32 9.19 -30.06
C ILE A 216 25.53 9.94 -31.14
N ASP A 217 26.02 9.94 -32.38
CA ASP A 217 25.28 10.53 -33.51
C ASP A 217 24.05 9.68 -33.86
N ALA A 218 22.92 10.32 -34.17
CA ALA A 218 21.71 9.63 -34.59
C ALA A 218 21.90 8.81 -35.88
N ALA A 219 22.85 9.17 -36.74
CA ALA A 219 23.23 8.38 -37.90
C ALA A 219 23.75 6.99 -37.52
N GLU A 220 24.42 6.85 -36.37
CA GLU A 220 24.92 5.55 -35.88
C GLU A 220 23.77 4.59 -35.53
N LEU A 221 22.59 5.10 -35.16
CA LEU A 221 21.42 4.27 -34.86
C LEU A 221 20.80 3.60 -36.10
N HIS A 222 21.09 4.13 -37.29
CA HIS A 222 20.68 3.52 -38.56
C HIS A 222 21.64 2.42 -39.00
N GLY A 223 22.86 2.40 -38.45
CA GLY A 223 23.93 1.46 -38.77
C GLY A 223 24.07 0.31 -37.78
N SER A 224 25.24 -0.33 -37.79
CA SER A 224 25.61 -1.38 -36.84
C SER A 224 26.19 -0.75 -35.57
N LEU A 225 25.55 -0.99 -34.43
CA LEU A 225 26.08 -0.64 -33.09
C LEU A 225 27.01 -1.72 -32.53
N SER A 226 27.47 -2.66 -33.37
CA SER A 226 28.19 -3.88 -32.97
C SER A 226 29.45 -3.65 -32.14
N ASP A 227 30.10 -2.50 -32.32
CA ASP A 227 31.41 -2.24 -31.72
C ASP A 227 31.29 -1.58 -30.33
N ARG A 228 30.07 -1.25 -29.90
CA ARG A 228 29.77 -0.62 -28.60
C ARG A 228 28.96 -1.57 -27.71
N TRP A 229 29.68 -2.35 -26.92
CA TRP A 229 29.16 -3.46 -26.11
C TRP A 229 28.32 -3.04 -24.90
N GLU A 230 28.38 -1.78 -24.45
CA GLU A 230 27.64 -1.27 -23.28
C GLU A 230 26.33 -0.53 -23.63
N LEU A 231 25.93 -0.50 -24.91
CA LEU A 231 24.73 0.22 -25.31
C LEU A 231 23.47 -0.62 -25.18
N ARG A 232 22.48 -0.07 -24.48
CA ARG A 232 21.12 -0.63 -24.46
C ARG A 232 20.24 0.11 -25.45
N LEU A 233 20.04 -0.51 -26.61
CA LEU A 233 19.06 -0.06 -27.60
C LEU A 233 17.65 -0.47 -27.15
N THR A 234 16.80 0.52 -26.90
CA THR A 234 15.37 0.30 -26.67
C THR A 234 14.61 0.51 -27.97
N LYS A 235 13.82 -0.48 -28.38
CA LYS A 235 12.86 -0.36 -29.49
C LYS A 235 11.46 -0.51 -28.91
N THR A 236 10.58 0.43 -29.22
CA THR A 236 9.20 0.38 -28.74
C THR A 236 8.20 0.62 -29.85
N ARG A 237 7.02 0.05 -29.65
CA ARG A 237 5.77 0.44 -30.29
C ARG A 237 4.81 0.80 -29.17
N GLY A 238 4.41 2.06 -29.09
CA GLY A 238 3.59 2.55 -27.98
C GLY A 238 3.01 3.93 -28.28
N TRP A 239 2.74 4.69 -27.21
CA TRP A 239 2.19 6.03 -27.30
C TRP A 239 3.30 7.08 -27.21
N SER A 240 3.12 8.23 -27.85
CA SER A 240 4.10 9.32 -27.82
C SER A 240 4.38 9.83 -26.41
N GLY A 241 3.40 9.81 -25.51
CA GLY A 241 3.56 10.20 -24.10
C GLY A 241 4.56 9.32 -23.32
N ASP A 242 4.69 8.05 -23.72
CA ASP A 242 5.60 7.08 -23.08
C ASP A 242 7.07 7.27 -23.51
N LEU A 243 7.31 8.08 -24.55
CA LEU A 243 8.66 8.37 -25.01
C LEU A 243 9.39 9.31 -24.02
N PRO A 244 10.72 9.21 -23.91
CA PRO A 244 11.53 10.22 -23.26
C PRO A 244 11.23 11.61 -23.82
N SER A 245 11.24 12.64 -22.96
CA SER A 245 10.81 13.99 -23.35
C SER A 245 11.46 14.54 -24.62
N PRO A 246 12.75 14.31 -24.94
CA PRO A 246 13.34 14.83 -26.18
C PRO A 246 12.79 14.18 -27.46
N LEU A 247 12.21 12.98 -27.36
CA LEU A 247 11.68 12.24 -28.51
C LEU A 247 10.21 12.54 -28.80
N ARG A 248 9.49 13.14 -27.84
CA ARG A 248 8.03 13.32 -27.94
C ARG A 248 7.63 14.19 -29.13
N GLU A 249 8.41 15.20 -29.47
CA GLU A 249 8.06 16.15 -30.55
C GLU A 249 8.70 15.79 -31.90
N VAL A 250 9.52 14.73 -31.96
CA VAL A 250 10.26 14.36 -33.18
C VAL A 250 9.29 13.83 -34.24
N PRO A 251 9.29 14.38 -35.48
CA PRO A 251 8.40 13.91 -36.54
C PRO A 251 8.79 12.50 -37.03
N ALA A 252 7.90 11.85 -37.79
CA ALA A 252 8.24 10.57 -38.43
C ALA A 252 9.45 10.72 -39.36
N GLY A 253 10.40 9.78 -39.28
CA GLY A 253 11.70 9.83 -39.96
C GLY A 253 12.71 10.77 -39.29
N GLY A 254 12.32 11.52 -38.26
CA GLY A 254 13.19 12.43 -37.54
C GLY A 254 14.07 11.72 -36.51
N SER A 255 15.10 12.42 -36.07
CA SER A 255 15.97 12.00 -34.97
C SER A 255 16.27 13.17 -34.04
N VAL A 256 16.66 12.82 -32.81
CA VAL A 256 17.14 13.76 -31.79
C VAL A 256 18.37 13.15 -31.13
N GLY A 257 19.30 14.01 -30.73
CA GLY A 257 20.48 13.63 -30.00
C GLY A 257 21.77 13.82 -30.79
N PRO A 258 22.91 13.69 -30.10
CA PRO A 258 23.02 13.41 -28.66
C PRO A 258 22.57 14.62 -27.82
N VAL A 259 21.64 14.40 -26.87
CA VAL A 259 21.15 15.43 -25.94
C VAL A 259 21.27 14.95 -24.50
N PRO A 260 21.67 15.81 -23.55
CA PRO A 260 21.70 15.44 -22.13
C PRO A 260 20.30 15.02 -21.62
N PHE A 261 20.22 13.87 -20.95
CA PHE A 261 19.00 13.29 -20.39
C PHE A 261 19.32 12.39 -19.20
N GLU A 262 18.76 12.66 -18.02
CA GLU A 262 18.92 11.84 -16.79
C GLU A 262 20.39 11.52 -16.42
N GLY A 263 21.30 12.49 -16.59
CA GLY A 263 22.73 12.31 -16.30
C GLY A 263 23.51 11.51 -17.35
N ARG A 264 22.90 11.22 -18.51
CA ARG A 264 23.47 10.53 -19.67
C ARG A 264 23.17 11.32 -20.94
N PHE A 265 23.59 10.82 -22.10
CA PHE A 265 23.13 11.28 -23.40
C PHE A 265 22.03 10.37 -23.94
N LEU A 266 20.98 10.98 -24.47
CA LEU A 266 19.96 10.32 -25.26
C LEU A 266 20.19 10.61 -26.74
N THR A 267 20.22 9.55 -27.54
CA THR A 267 20.08 9.64 -28.99
C THR A 267 18.96 8.71 -29.43
N GLY A 268 18.06 9.20 -30.26
CA GLY A 268 16.91 8.41 -30.70
C GLY A 268 16.30 8.89 -32.01
N LEU A 269 15.40 8.06 -32.54
CA LEU A 269 14.74 8.27 -33.81
C LEU A 269 13.30 7.76 -33.79
N ILE A 270 12.44 8.43 -34.56
CA ILE A 270 11.05 8.04 -34.75
C ILE A 270 10.92 7.44 -36.16
N LEU A 271 10.73 6.13 -36.23
CA LEU A 271 10.58 5.40 -37.49
C LEU A 271 9.23 5.71 -38.15
N LYS A 272 8.18 5.77 -37.33
CA LYS A 272 6.81 5.99 -37.79
C LYS A 272 6.02 6.68 -36.68
N ARG A 273 5.10 7.54 -37.09
CA ARG A 273 4.14 8.22 -36.22
C ARG A 273 2.78 8.25 -36.90
N GLU A 274 1.75 7.87 -36.16
CA GLU A 274 0.35 7.97 -36.57
C GLU A 274 -0.38 8.84 -35.55
N GLU A 275 -1.16 9.81 -36.02
CA GLU A 275 -1.95 10.66 -35.13
C GLU A 275 -2.95 9.84 -34.30
N ALA A 276 -3.24 10.33 -33.09
CA ALA A 276 -4.23 9.71 -32.24
C ALA A 276 -5.62 9.79 -32.90
N VAL A 277 -6.31 8.67 -32.93
CA VAL A 277 -7.70 8.54 -33.36
C VAL A 277 -8.52 7.94 -32.23
N GLU A 278 -9.82 8.21 -32.18
CA GLU A 278 -10.72 7.67 -31.14
C GLU A 278 -11.06 6.20 -31.40
N ASP A 279 -10.05 5.34 -31.47
CA ASP A 279 -10.21 3.89 -31.48
C ASP A 279 -10.14 3.30 -30.08
N ALA A 280 -10.59 2.06 -29.93
CA ALA A 280 -10.68 1.39 -28.63
C ALA A 280 -9.34 1.35 -27.88
N GLY A 281 -8.22 1.11 -28.57
CA GLY A 281 -6.91 1.04 -27.93
C GLY A 281 -6.40 2.41 -27.47
N THR A 282 -6.71 3.47 -28.22
CA THR A 282 -6.35 4.85 -27.86
C THR A 282 -7.20 5.34 -26.69
N LEU A 283 -8.49 5.01 -26.67
CA LEU A 283 -9.38 5.31 -25.55
C LEU A 283 -8.98 4.55 -24.28
N GLU A 284 -8.59 3.28 -24.39
CA GLU A 284 -8.08 2.49 -23.26
C GLU A 284 -6.82 3.13 -22.66
N ALA A 285 -5.85 3.50 -23.49
CA ALA A 285 -4.62 4.15 -23.04
C ALA A 285 -4.88 5.53 -22.41
N ALA A 286 -5.76 6.34 -23.02
CA ALA A 286 -6.16 7.62 -22.48
C ALA A 286 -6.93 7.48 -21.15
N GLY A 287 -7.80 6.46 -21.06
CA GLY A 287 -8.50 6.13 -19.83
C GLY A 287 -7.54 5.72 -18.71
N GLU A 288 -6.53 4.91 -19.01
CA GLU A 288 -5.50 4.52 -18.04
C GLU A 288 -4.71 5.73 -17.53
N ALA A 289 -4.21 6.59 -18.44
CA ALA A 289 -3.51 7.81 -18.05
C ALA A 289 -4.39 8.76 -17.22
N ALA A 290 -5.66 8.92 -17.62
CA ALA A 290 -6.61 9.77 -16.90
C ALA A 290 -6.93 9.23 -15.51
N PHE A 291 -7.09 7.91 -15.37
CA PHE A 291 -7.31 7.26 -14.09
C PHE A 291 -6.10 7.39 -13.17
N ASP A 292 -4.89 7.20 -13.69
CA ASP A 292 -3.66 7.34 -12.90
C ASP A 292 -3.47 8.78 -12.41
N GLN A 293 -3.78 9.78 -13.24
CA GLN A 293 -3.80 11.19 -12.84
C GLN A 293 -4.85 11.45 -11.76
N TRP A 294 -6.09 10.97 -11.95
CA TRP A 294 -7.15 11.10 -10.95
C TRP A 294 -6.75 10.49 -9.60
N LEU A 295 -6.14 9.30 -9.62
CA LEU A 295 -5.72 8.61 -8.39
C LEU A 295 -4.58 9.36 -7.69
N ALA A 296 -3.66 9.95 -8.44
CA ALA A 296 -2.60 10.80 -7.90
C ALA A 296 -3.20 12.06 -7.23
N ASP A 297 -4.13 12.73 -7.90
CA ASP A 297 -4.78 13.93 -7.38
C ASP A 297 -5.60 13.62 -6.13
N ALA A 298 -6.36 12.52 -6.13
CA ALA A 298 -7.12 12.07 -4.97
C ALA A 298 -6.22 11.68 -3.79
N ALA A 299 -5.08 11.01 -4.05
CA ALA A 299 -4.09 10.70 -3.01
C ALA A 299 -3.45 11.96 -2.40
N ASN A 300 -3.19 13.00 -3.20
CA ASN A 300 -2.66 14.27 -2.72
C ASN A 300 -3.66 15.06 -1.85
N GLN A 301 -4.96 14.77 -1.99
CA GLN A 301 -6.03 15.44 -1.23
C GLN A 301 -6.49 14.65 0.00
N ALA A 302 -6.04 13.41 0.16
CA ALA A 302 -6.48 12.52 1.23
C ALA A 302 -5.97 12.97 2.61
N GLN A 303 -6.78 12.73 3.65
CA GLN A 303 -6.37 12.94 5.04
C GLN A 303 -5.59 11.72 5.54
N ILE A 304 -4.28 11.89 5.74
CA ILE A 304 -3.36 10.80 6.08
C ILE A 304 -2.85 10.97 7.51
N THR A 305 -2.99 9.94 8.34
CA THR A 305 -2.40 9.85 9.68
C THR A 305 -1.53 8.60 9.78
N TRP A 306 -0.24 8.78 10.01
CA TRP A 306 0.71 7.67 10.24
C TRP A 306 0.81 7.39 11.73
N HIS A 307 0.75 6.11 12.12
CA HIS A 307 0.70 5.71 13.54
C HIS A 307 2.02 5.16 14.09
N TRP A 308 3.10 5.29 13.33
CA TRP A 308 4.40 4.65 13.57
C TRP A 308 5.59 5.62 13.44
N LEU A 309 5.31 6.93 13.39
CA LEU A 309 6.30 8.01 13.35
C LEU A 309 6.42 8.69 14.72
#